data_AF-A0A3Q9UMF5-F1
#
_entry.id   AF-A0A3Q9UMF5-F1
#
_cell.length_a   1.000
_cell.length_b   1.000
_cell.length_c   1.000
_cell.angle_alpha   90.00
_cell.angle_beta   90.00
_cell.angle_gamma   90.00
#
_symmetry.space_group_name_H-M   'P 1'
#
loop_
_entity.id
_entity.type
_entity.pdbx_description
1 polymer ?
#
loop_
_entity_poly.entity_id
_entity_poly.type
_entity_poly.pdbx_seq_one_letter_code
_entity_poly.pdbx_strand_id
1 'polypeptide(L)'
;MWGYDRTSVDNYVREIEQQVSTLKQLTRHLRHEVAKAEQEADKSDFARLGSHATGILTAAETQAKDLVAKAGNEAERIKEEGRRVAADLRSAAQTEADDIRVAGLANQRELRDQATKEARTSVDEARQQATTIVAQATTHVESIMNDAKVRAEATRQNAEAQARQMIEGAQKEAGALTSKARQDSEQAVGAAKQEAASTLEKARQEAGSTLEAARQEAGAAVEKARKEAASTLEKARQEAARLTSAANDQATATTTKADKQAAATLGSAHEEAERIATATRTNHDQAVAKLNELQDKGAAHMQAATKSLEEATVKAEKIREETLAETEKVRAQAARDAENRIAVAHRQAAMMKERLEEQYAWRKEQLEREVAALQQHREAVLAQLGNLRELAGEAGKDFPGTDPFDTEGQDDTKAGKTSGTPASDRSAKDQPGTANGDADKTMIRPAKQQAGEDEPTTVLE
;
A
#
# COMPACT_ATOMS: atom_id res chain seq x y z
N MET A 1 145.85 -75.09 47.01
CA MET A 1 145.14 -75.15 45.71
C MET A 1 143.94 -76.08 45.90
N TRP A 2 142.76 -75.80 45.35
CA TRP A 2 142.46 -74.91 44.23
C TRP A 2 141.89 -73.57 44.72
N GLY A 3 142.36 -72.45 44.14
CA GLY A 3 141.80 -71.13 44.43
C GLY A 3 140.66 -70.82 43.47
N TYR A 4 139.54 -70.30 43.97
CA TYR A 4 138.54 -69.67 43.11
C TYR A 4 139.16 -68.40 42.51
N ASP A 5 139.05 -68.24 41.19
CA ASP A 5 139.46 -67.04 40.50
C ASP A 5 138.50 -65.89 40.84
N ARG A 6 138.90 -65.08 41.82
CA ARG A 6 138.15 -63.93 42.33
C ARG A 6 137.79 -62.94 41.21
N THR A 7 138.66 -62.79 40.21
CA THR A 7 138.46 -61.92 39.05
C THR A 7 137.30 -62.38 38.16
N SER A 8 137.11 -63.70 38.01
CA SER A 8 135.97 -64.25 37.26
C SER A 8 134.64 -64.08 38.02
N VAL A 9 134.64 -64.20 39.35
CA VAL A 9 133.44 -64.00 40.19
C VAL A 9 133.02 -62.53 40.19
N ASP A 10 133.95 -61.59 40.39
CA ASP A 10 133.65 -60.15 40.41
C ASP A 10 133.12 -59.67 39.04
N ASN A 11 133.61 -60.22 37.92
CA ASN A 11 133.07 -59.93 36.58
C ASN A 11 131.64 -60.47 36.41
N TYR A 12 131.35 -61.70 36.84
CA TYR A 12 130.01 -62.30 36.74
C TYR A 12 128.97 -61.57 37.61
N VAL A 13 129.35 -61.15 38.83
CA VAL A 13 128.51 -60.31 39.68
C VAL A 13 128.20 -58.98 39.01
N ARG A 14 129.21 -58.33 38.40
CA ARG A 14 129.04 -57.05 37.70
C ARG A 14 128.15 -57.15 36.45
N GLU A 15 128.21 -58.27 35.74
CA GLU A 15 127.32 -58.57 34.62
C GLU A 15 125.87 -58.79 35.08
N ILE A 16 125.65 -59.54 36.17
CA ILE A 16 124.33 -59.70 36.79
C ILE A 16 123.80 -58.35 37.30
N GLU A 17 124.63 -57.50 37.92
CA GLU A 17 124.22 -56.15 38.34
C GLU A 17 123.80 -55.28 37.15
N GLN A 18 124.51 -55.37 36.02
CA GLN A 18 124.11 -54.70 34.78
C GLN A 18 122.77 -55.25 34.26
N GLN A 19 122.59 -56.57 34.16
CA GLN A 19 121.34 -57.20 33.74
C GLN A 19 120.16 -56.87 34.66
N VAL A 20 120.38 -56.82 35.97
CA VAL A 20 119.39 -56.38 36.96
C VAL A 20 119.09 -54.87 36.80
N SER A 21 120.07 -54.04 36.43
CA SER A 21 119.84 -52.62 36.16
C SER A 21 119.02 -52.39 34.88
N THR A 22 119.29 -53.13 33.80
CA THR A 22 118.54 -53.03 32.55
C THR A 22 117.14 -53.62 32.69
N LEU A 23 116.97 -54.75 33.38
CA LEU A 23 115.65 -55.28 33.73
C LEU A 23 114.86 -54.31 34.63
N LYS A 24 115.49 -53.63 35.60
CA LYS A 24 114.83 -52.60 36.42
C LYS A 24 114.44 -51.37 35.60
N GLN A 25 115.26 -50.94 34.65
CA GLN A 25 114.91 -49.86 33.72
C GLN A 25 113.76 -50.25 32.79
N LEU A 26 113.81 -51.44 32.20
CA LEU A 26 112.76 -51.99 31.35
C LEU A 26 111.45 -52.18 32.13
N THR A 27 111.51 -52.65 33.38
CA THR A 27 110.35 -52.75 34.29
C THR A 27 109.76 -51.37 34.61
N ARG A 28 110.59 -50.33 34.80
CA ARG A 28 110.10 -48.95 35.00
C ARG A 28 109.51 -48.37 33.72
N HIS A 29 110.10 -48.66 32.57
CA HIS A 29 109.60 -48.22 31.27
C HIS A 29 108.25 -48.85 30.96
N LEU A 30 108.13 -50.17 31.09
CA LEU A 30 106.87 -50.90 30.93
C LEU A 30 105.82 -50.43 31.96
N ARG A 31 106.18 -50.19 33.22
CA ARG A 31 105.24 -49.61 34.20
C ARG A 31 104.79 -48.20 33.84
N HIS A 32 105.64 -47.39 33.22
CA HIS A 32 105.28 -46.05 32.76
C HIS A 32 104.41 -46.08 31.50
N GLU A 33 104.60 -47.08 30.63
CA GLU A 33 103.73 -47.32 29.47
C GLU A 33 102.38 -47.90 29.89
N VAL A 34 102.37 -48.85 30.83
CA VAL A 34 101.14 -49.38 31.45
C VAL A 34 100.38 -48.28 32.17
N ALA A 35 101.02 -47.48 33.03
CA ALA A 35 100.34 -46.36 33.72
C ALA A 35 99.83 -45.27 32.76
N LYS A 36 100.45 -45.10 31.58
CA LYS A 36 99.92 -44.25 30.51
C LYS A 36 98.73 -44.86 29.81
N ALA A 37 98.79 -46.15 29.47
CA ALA A 37 97.68 -46.88 28.87
C ALA A 37 96.48 -46.95 29.83
N GLU A 38 96.72 -47.14 31.13
CA GLU A 38 95.72 -47.05 32.19
C GLU A 38 95.11 -45.64 32.26
N GLN A 39 95.91 -44.56 32.26
CA GLN A 39 95.35 -43.19 32.22
C GLN A 39 94.63 -42.80 30.90
N GLU A 40 94.88 -43.53 29.81
CA GLU A 40 94.14 -43.40 28.56
C GLU A 40 92.89 -44.30 28.55
N ALA A 41 92.87 -45.41 29.28
CA ALA A 41 91.73 -46.30 29.46
C ALA A 41 90.74 -45.85 30.56
N ASP A 42 91.22 -45.24 31.66
CA ASP A 42 90.44 -44.58 32.71
C ASP A 42 89.57 -43.45 32.14
N LYS A 43 89.99 -42.87 31.01
CA LYS A 43 89.12 -42.12 30.12
C LYS A 43 88.34 -43.10 29.25
N SER A 44 87.47 -43.89 29.88
CA SER A 44 86.65 -44.88 29.18
C SER A 44 85.67 -44.16 28.25
N ASP A 45 86.10 -43.91 27.01
CA ASP A 45 85.32 -43.18 26.00
C ASP A 45 83.94 -43.82 25.82
N PHE A 46 83.83 -45.14 26.04
CA PHE A 46 82.58 -45.89 26.06
C PHE A 46 81.57 -45.45 27.14
N ALA A 47 82.00 -45.16 28.37
CA ALA A 47 81.11 -44.67 29.44
C ALA A 47 80.64 -43.24 29.16
N ARG A 48 81.53 -42.41 28.59
CA ARG A 48 81.21 -41.06 28.13
C ARG A 48 80.27 -41.07 26.91
N LEU A 49 80.46 -42.01 25.98
CA LEU A 49 79.58 -42.24 24.84
C LEU A 49 78.20 -42.76 25.28
N GLY A 50 78.14 -43.67 26.26
CA GLY A 50 76.86 -44.18 26.80
C GLY A 50 76.05 -43.10 27.52
N SER A 51 76.68 -42.30 28.37
CA SER A 51 76.04 -41.15 29.03
C SER A 51 75.66 -40.03 28.03
N HIS A 52 76.47 -39.78 27.00
CA HIS A 52 76.14 -38.84 25.94
C HIS A 52 74.96 -39.33 25.07
N ALA A 53 74.96 -40.62 24.68
CA ALA A 53 73.91 -41.19 23.84
C ALA A 53 72.58 -41.32 24.59
N THR A 54 72.58 -41.68 25.88
CA THR A 54 71.37 -41.63 26.71
C THR A 54 70.86 -40.20 26.90
N GLY A 55 71.77 -39.22 27.01
CA GLY A 55 71.44 -37.78 26.96
C GLY A 55 70.78 -37.36 25.64
N ILE A 56 71.30 -37.81 24.49
CA ILE A 56 70.70 -37.55 23.17
C ILE A 56 69.33 -38.22 23.05
N LEU A 57 69.19 -39.49 23.47
CA LEU A 57 67.92 -40.22 23.39
C LEU A 57 66.84 -39.61 24.29
N THR A 58 67.19 -39.14 25.49
CA THR A 58 66.24 -38.47 26.41
C THR A 58 65.87 -37.06 25.91
N ALA A 59 66.82 -36.32 25.34
CA ALA A 59 66.53 -35.04 24.67
C ALA A 59 65.61 -35.24 23.45
N ALA A 60 65.88 -36.25 22.62
CA ALA A 60 65.06 -36.60 21.46
C ALA A 60 63.65 -37.08 21.86
N GLU A 61 63.52 -37.90 22.91
CA GLU A 61 62.21 -38.31 23.45
C GLU A 61 61.41 -37.10 23.97
N THR A 62 62.08 -36.16 24.65
CA THR A 62 61.44 -34.94 25.15
C THR A 62 61.01 -34.04 23.99
N GLN A 63 61.88 -33.83 22.99
CA GLN A 63 61.57 -33.08 21.78
C GLN A 63 60.42 -33.71 20.97
N ALA A 64 60.36 -35.05 20.88
CA ALA A 64 59.27 -35.76 20.23
C ALA A 64 57.93 -35.55 20.97
N LYS A 65 57.92 -35.65 22.31
CA LYS A 65 56.74 -35.35 23.13
C LYS A 65 56.28 -33.91 22.96
N ASP A 66 57.21 -32.95 22.95
CA ASP A 66 56.94 -31.54 22.70
C ASP A 66 56.35 -31.28 21.30
N LEU A 67 56.86 -31.95 20.26
CA LEU A 67 56.34 -31.84 18.90
C LEU A 67 54.92 -32.40 18.80
N VAL A 68 54.65 -33.57 19.40
CA VAL A 68 53.31 -34.16 19.45
C VAL A 68 52.35 -33.26 20.23
N ALA A 69 52.76 -32.70 21.37
CA ALA A 69 51.93 -31.78 22.16
C ALA A 69 51.63 -30.47 21.41
N LYS A 70 52.64 -29.85 20.78
CA LYS A 70 52.47 -28.64 19.96
C LYS A 70 51.54 -28.91 18.77
N ALA A 71 51.71 -30.05 18.10
CA ALA A 71 50.87 -30.42 16.97
C ALA A 71 49.43 -30.76 17.39
N GLY A 72 49.22 -31.39 18.55
CA GLY A 72 47.88 -31.62 19.11
C GLY A 72 47.15 -30.31 19.43
N ASN A 73 47.84 -29.37 20.10
CA ASN A 73 47.29 -28.04 20.40
C ASN A 73 46.97 -27.24 19.12
N GLU A 74 47.86 -27.26 18.14
CA GLU A 74 47.66 -26.60 16.84
C GLU A 74 46.49 -27.23 16.05
N ALA A 75 46.33 -28.55 16.14
CA ALA A 75 45.26 -29.26 15.47
C ALA A 75 43.88 -29.00 16.12
N GLU A 76 43.80 -28.87 17.45
CA GLU A 76 42.57 -28.39 18.11
C GLU A 76 42.29 -26.92 17.81
N ARG A 77 43.32 -26.06 17.72
CA ARG A 77 43.17 -24.66 17.28
C ARG A 77 42.54 -24.58 15.89
N ILE A 78 43.05 -25.36 14.93
CA ILE A 78 42.52 -25.41 13.55
C ILE A 78 41.08 -25.94 13.52
N LYS A 79 40.74 -26.98 14.30
CA LYS A 79 39.35 -27.45 14.42
C LYS A 79 38.42 -26.38 14.96
N GLU A 80 38.84 -25.65 15.99
CA GLU A 80 37.99 -24.67 16.65
C GLU A 80 37.79 -23.41 15.80
N GLU A 81 38.85 -22.93 15.13
CA GLU A 81 38.76 -21.88 14.11
C GLU A 81 37.83 -22.29 12.96
N GLY A 82 37.95 -23.54 12.50
CA GLY A 82 37.09 -24.10 11.47
C GLY A 82 35.61 -24.23 11.89
N ARG A 83 35.35 -24.68 13.13
CA ARG A 83 33.99 -24.70 13.72
C ARG A 83 33.41 -23.30 13.82
N ARG A 84 34.22 -22.33 14.25
CA ARG A 84 33.82 -20.92 14.35
C ARG A 84 33.45 -20.36 12.98
N VAL A 85 34.30 -20.48 11.97
CA VAL A 85 34.00 -20.03 10.60
C VAL A 85 32.74 -20.72 10.04
N ALA A 86 32.55 -22.02 10.32
CA ALA A 86 31.35 -22.74 9.91
C ALA A 86 30.07 -22.31 10.68
N ALA A 87 30.20 -21.86 11.93
CA ALA A 87 29.11 -21.29 12.72
C ALA A 87 28.77 -19.86 12.25
N ASP A 88 29.79 -19.02 12.06
CA ASP A 88 29.66 -17.65 11.55
C ASP A 88 29.00 -17.65 10.16
N LEU A 89 29.39 -18.56 9.25
CA LEU A 89 28.76 -18.73 7.94
C LEU A 89 27.28 -19.12 8.01
N ARG A 90 26.90 -20.02 8.92
CA ARG A 90 25.48 -20.40 9.13
C ARG A 90 24.69 -19.26 9.75
N SER A 91 25.28 -18.53 10.71
CA SER A 91 24.67 -17.38 11.36
C SER A 91 24.41 -16.25 10.37
N ALA A 92 25.41 -15.90 9.55
CA ALA A 92 25.27 -14.90 8.50
C ALA A 92 24.21 -15.28 7.46
N ALA A 93 24.17 -16.55 7.02
CA ALA A 93 23.16 -17.03 6.08
C ALA A 93 21.76 -17.08 6.68
N GLN A 94 21.61 -17.31 7.99
CA GLN A 94 20.33 -17.20 8.68
C GLN A 94 19.86 -15.74 8.75
N THR A 95 20.75 -14.80 9.09
CA THR A 95 20.44 -13.36 9.08
C THR A 95 20.00 -12.90 7.69
N GLU A 96 20.77 -13.23 6.64
CA GLU A 96 20.45 -12.88 5.26
C GLU A 96 19.13 -13.52 4.78
N ALA A 97 18.84 -14.76 5.20
CA ALA A 97 17.57 -15.41 4.91
C ALA A 97 16.38 -14.75 5.61
N ASP A 98 16.57 -14.24 6.83
CA ASP A 98 15.53 -13.49 7.56
C ASP A 98 15.35 -12.08 6.99
N ASP A 99 16.43 -11.41 6.55
CA ASP A 99 16.37 -10.15 5.80
C ASP A 99 15.59 -10.31 4.48
N ILE A 100 15.85 -11.38 3.71
CA ILE A 100 15.10 -11.72 2.49
C ILE A 100 13.60 -11.92 2.80
N ARG A 101 13.27 -12.62 3.90
CA ARG A 101 11.87 -12.81 4.34
C ARG A 101 11.21 -11.49 4.73
N VAL A 102 11.91 -10.62 5.47
CA VAL A 102 11.40 -9.30 5.89
C VAL A 102 11.18 -8.40 4.67
N ALA A 103 12.15 -8.34 3.74
CA ALA A 103 12.02 -7.59 2.49
C ALA A 103 10.86 -8.12 1.62
N GLY A 104 10.73 -9.44 1.50
CA GLY A 104 9.61 -10.08 0.80
C GLY A 104 8.25 -9.73 1.41
N LEU A 105 8.13 -9.74 2.75
CA LEU A 105 6.91 -9.32 3.46
C LEU A 105 6.63 -7.81 3.35
N ALA A 106 7.67 -6.97 3.26
CA ALA A 106 7.51 -5.53 3.05
C ALA A 106 6.94 -5.24 1.65
N ASN A 107 7.55 -5.82 0.61
CA ASN A 107 7.04 -5.76 -0.77
C ASN A 107 5.61 -6.33 -0.87
N GLN A 108 5.33 -7.42 -0.15
CA GLN A 108 3.98 -7.99 -0.05
C GLN A 108 2.95 -6.99 0.48
N ARG A 109 3.30 -6.17 1.47
CA ARG A 109 2.41 -5.14 2.03
C ARG A 109 2.23 -3.98 1.07
N GLU A 110 3.31 -3.48 0.48
CA GLU A 110 3.29 -2.38 -0.49
C GLU A 110 2.40 -2.69 -1.69
N LEU A 111 2.55 -3.88 -2.29
CA LEU A 111 1.69 -4.35 -3.38
C LEU A 111 0.21 -4.40 -2.97
N ARG A 112 -0.11 -4.86 -1.75
CA ARG A 112 -1.49 -4.91 -1.25
C ARG A 112 -2.07 -3.52 -0.97
N ASP A 113 -1.27 -2.61 -0.44
CA ASP A 113 -1.71 -1.24 -0.13
C ASP A 113 -1.95 -0.46 -1.43
N GLN A 114 -1.06 -0.59 -2.42
CA GLN A 114 -1.23 -0.02 -3.76
C GLN A 114 -2.47 -0.61 -4.47
N ALA A 115 -2.65 -1.94 -4.45
CA ALA A 115 -3.85 -2.59 -5.00
C ALA A 115 -5.14 -2.11 -4.31
N THR A 116 -5.10 -1.93 -2.99
CA THR A 116 -6.24 -1.41 -2.20
C THR A 116 -6.56 0.04 -2.57
N LYS A 117 -5.54 0.85 -2.85
CA LYS A 117 -5.68 2.24 -3.31
C LYS A 117 -6.29 2.30 -4.70
N GLU A 118 -5.74 1.56 -5.67
CA GLU A 118 -6.26 1.48 -7.04
C GLU A 118 -7.71 0.97 -7.09
N ALA A 119 -8.01 -0.10 -6.34
CA ALA A 119 -9.36 -0.64 -6.21
C ALA A 119 -10.36 0.35 -5.58
N ARG A 120 -9.91 1.23 -4.66
CA ARG A 120 -10.74 2.32 -4.11
C ARG A 120 -10.97 3.41 -5.15
N THR A 121 -9.90 3.92 -5.77
CA THR A 121 -9.97 4.96 -6.80
C THR A 121 -10.92 4.57 -7.93
N SER A 122 -10.82 3.33 -8.45
CA SER A 122 -11.71 2.87 -9.52
C SER A 122 -13.20 2.84 -9.12
N VAL A 123 -13.51 2.45 -7.88
CA VAL A 123 -14.90 2.47 -7.37
C VAL A 123 -15.39 3.89 -7.10
N ASP A 124 -14.54 4.76 -6.56
CA ASP A 124 -14.90 6.15 -6.25
C ASP A 124 -15.05 7.01 -7.52
N GLU A 125 -14.25 6.78 -8.57
CA GLU A 125 -14.45 7.37 -9.91
C GLU A 125 -15.79 6.95 -10.51
N ALA A 126 -16.12 5.65 -10.47
CA ALA A 126 -17.40 5.15 -10.97
C ALA A 126 -18.59 5.72 -10.17
N ARG A 127 -18.45 5.89 -8.85
CA ARG A 127 -19.45 6.58 -8.00
C ARG A 127 -19.61 8.05 -8.38
N GLN A 128 -18.52 8.79 -8.61
CA GLN A 128 -18.59 10.18 -9.04
C GLN A 128 -19.26 10.33 -10.41
N GLN A 129 -18.96 9.44 -11.36
CA GLN A 129 -19.63 9.38 -12.66
C GLN A 129 -21.13 9.10 -12.50
N ALA A 130 -21.49 8.09 -11.70
CA ALA A 130 -22.89 7.78 -11.38
C ALA A 130 -23.62 8.97 -10.76
N THR A 131 -23.04 9.62 -9.74
CA THR A 131 -23.62 10.81 -9.09
C THR A 131 -23.78 11.96 -10.09
N THR A 132 -22.82 12.19 -10.97
CA THR A 132 -22.88 13.23 -12.00
C THR A 132 -24.01 12.97 -13.00
N ILE A 133 -24.15 11.73 -13.49
CA ILE A 133 -25.22 11.31 -14.40
C ILE A 133 -26.59 11.50 -13.74
N VAL A 134 -26.75 11.10 -12.48
CA VAL A 134 -28.00 11.27 -11.73
C VAL A 134 -28.33 12.74 -11.54
N ALA A 135 -27.38 13.57 -11.12
CA ALA A 135 -27.58 15.02 -10.96
C ALA A 135 -27.99 15.69 -12.28
N GLN A 136 -27.32 15.38 -13.39
CA GLN A 136 -27.66 15.88 -14.72
C GLN A 136 -29.09 15.46 -15.15
N ALA A 137 -29.46 14.19 -14.93
CA ALA A 137 -30.79 13.69 -15.22
C ALA A 137 -31.88 14.41 -14.39
N THR A 138 -31.65 14.59 -13.07
CA THR A 138 -32.56 15.30 -12.18
C THR A 138 -32.75 16.75 -12.62
N THR A 139 -31.67 17.50 -12.86
CA THR A 139 -31.75 18.90 -13.34
C THR A 139 -32.48 19.01 -14.69
N HIS A 140 -32.30 18.03 -15.59
CA HIS A 140 -33.00 18.03 -16.88
C HIS A 140 -34.52 17.79 -16.73
N VAL A 141 -34.93 16.88 -15.83
CA VAL A 141 -36.33 16.64 -15.50
C VAL A 141 -36.96 17.88 -14.84
N GLU A 142 -36.29 18.51 -13.89
CA GLU A 142 -36.75 19.74 -13.24
C GLU A 142 -36.93 20.90 -14.24
N SER A 143 -35.95 21.09 -15.14
CA SER A 143 -36.04 22.08 -16.21
C SER A 143 -37.27 21.86 -17.10
N ILE A 144 -37.54 20.60 -17.51
CA ILE A 144 -38.67 20.31 -18.40
C ILE A 144 -40.02 20.36 -17.66
N MET A 145 -40.08 20.00 -16.38
CA MET A 145 -41.25 20.21 -15.54
C MET A 145 -41.60 21.71 -15.40
N ASN A 146 -40.59 22.55 -15.18
CA ASN A 146 -40.77 24.00 -15.12
C ASN A 146 -41.23 24.57 -16.48
N ASP A 147 -40.59 24.18 -17.57
CA ASP A 147 -40.99 24.56 -18.94
C ASP A 147 -42.44 24.16 -19.25
N ALA A 148 -42.84 22.94 -18.91
CA ALA A 148 -44.20 22.45 -19.12
C ALA A 148 -45.22 23.25 -18.29
N LYS A 149 -44.91 23.53 -17.01
CA LYS A 149 -45.74 24.34 -16.12
C LYS A 149 -45.92 25.78 -16.64
N VAL A 150 -44.83 26.42 -17.08
CA VAL A 150 -44.88 27.78 -17.65
C VAL A 150 -45.69 27.82 -18.93
N ARG A 151 -45.52 26.84 -19.84
CA ARG A 151 -46.31 26.76 -21.09
C ARG A 151 -47.79 26.51 -20.83
N ALA A 152 -48.13 25.64 -19.88
CA ALA A 152 -49.52 25.37 -19.50
C ALA A 152 -50.19 26.64 -18.94
N GLU A 153 -49.51 27.35 -18.05
CA GLU A 153 -50.01 28.59 -17.46
C GLU A 153 -50.14 29.72 -18.49
N ALA A 154 -49.17 29.89 -19.39
CA ALA A 154 -49.26 30.86 -20.49
C ALA A 154 -50.43 30.54 -21.45
N THR A 155 -50.67 29.25 -21.74
CA THR A 155 -51.82 28.82 -22.55
C THR A 155 -53.14 29.17 -21.87
N ARG A 156 -53.25 28.91 -20.55
CA ARG A 156 -54.43 29.26 -19.73
C ARG A 156 -54.68 30.77 -19.68
N GLN A 157 -53.65 31.58 -19.49
CA GLN A 157 -53.78 33.04 -19.44
C GLN A 157 -54.22 33.63 -20.79
N ASN A 158 -53.64 33.16 -21.91
CA ASN A 158 -54.04 33.58 -23.25
C ASN A 158 -55.51 33.23 -23.55
N ALA A 159 -55.93 32.01 -23.17
CA ALA A 159 -57.30 31.55 -23.28
C ALA A 159 -58.29 32.46 -22.52
N GLU A 160 -57.99 32.75 -21.25
CA GLU A 160 -58.83 33.61 -20.42
C GLU A 160 -58.89 35.05 -20.93
N ALA A 161 -57.78 35.58 -21.48
CA ALA A 161 -57.75 36.91 -22.08
C ALA A 161 -58.61 36.98 -23.35
N GLN A 162 -58.51 36.00 -24.25
CA GLN A 162 -59.31 35.94 -25.48
C GLN A 162 -60.80 35.78 -25.18
N ALA A 163 -61.16 34.87 -24.28
CA ALA A 163 -62.55 34.67 -23.86
C ALA A 163 -63.17 35.95 -23.26
N ARG A 164 -62.42 36.67 -22.41
CA ARG A 164 -62.86 37.97 -21.86
C ARG A 164 -63.09 39.00 -22.97
N GLN A 165 -62.16 39.14 -23.93
CA GLN A 165 -62.31 40.08 -25.03
C GLN A 165 -63.53 39.78 -25.91
N MET A 166 -63.82 38.52 -26.22
CA MET A 166 -65.01 38.14 -26.99
C MET A 166 -66.31 38.45 -26.24
N ILE A 167 -66.40 38.12 -24.96
CA ILE A 167 -67.59 38.42 -24.13
C ILE A 167 -67.81 39.92 -24.01
N GLU A 168 -66.76 40.70 -23.73
CA GLU A 168 -66.86 42.16 -23.60
C GLU A 168 -67.20 42.85 -24.93
N GLY A 169 -66.70 42.32 -26.06
CA GLY A 169 -67.08 42.76 -27.40
C GLY A 169 -68.56 42.49 -27.70
N ALA A 170 -69.02 41.26 -27.49
CA ALA A 170 -70.42 40.88 -27.71
C ALA A 170 -71.39 41.71 -26.83
N GLN A 171 -71.03 41.97 -25.57
CA GLN A 171 -71.82 42.84 -24.68
C GLN A 171 -71.91 44.29 -25.19
N LYS A 172 -70.81 44.86 -25.69
CA LYS A 172 -70.79 46.22 -26.27
C LYS A 172 -71.62 46.31 -27.55
N GLU A 173 -71.49 45.33 -28.45
CA GLU A 173 -72.29 45.30 -29.69
C GLU A 173 -73.79 45.12 -29.41
N ALA A 174 -74.16 44.19 -28.53
CA ALA A 174 -75.55 43.97 -28.12
C ALA A 174 -76.15 45.23 -27.46
N GLY A 175 -75.39 45.89 -26.57
CA GLY A 175 -75.77 47.15 -25.95
C GLY A 175 -76.02 48.26 -26.98
N ALA A 176 -75.08 48.45 -27.92
CA ALA A 176 -75.19 49.46 -28.97
C ALA A 176 -76.39 49.20 -29.91
N LEU A 177 -76.63 47.94 -30.29
CA LEU A 177 -77.80 47.53 -31.08
C LEU A 177 -79.11 47.80 -30.34
N THR A 178 -79.18 47.48 -29.05
CA THR A 178 -80.38 47.70 -28.21
C THR A 178 -80.66 49.21 -28.02
N SER A 179 -79.63 50.00 -27.74
CA SER A 179 -79.75 51.47 -27.65
C SER A 179 -80.24 52.09 -28.96
N LYS A 180 -79.69 51.64 -30.11
CA LYS A 180 -80.13 52.10 -31.42
C LYS A 180 -81.58 51.70 -31.72
N ALA A 181 -81.94 50.43 -31.51
CA ALA A 181 -83.30 49.94 -31.72
C ALA A 181 -84.34 50.72 -30.89
N ARG A 182 -83.97 51.06 -29.65
CA ARG A 182 -84.80 51.90 -28.77
C ARG A 182 -84.93 53.32 -29.31
N GLN A 183 -83.84 53.95 -29.76
CA GLN A 183 -83.86 55.30 -30.32
C GLN A 183 -84.69 55.37 -31.62
N ASP A 184 -84.51 54.40 -32.52
CA ASP A 184 -85.28 54.29 -33.76
C ASP A 184 -86.78 54.10 -33.46
N SER A 185 -87.13 53.29 -32.45
CA SER A 185 -88.51 53.09 -31.99
C SER A 185 -89.13 54.35 -31.36
N GLU A 186 -88.39 55.04 -30.47
CA GLU A 186 -88.83 56.29 -29.85
C GLU A 186 -89.06 57.39 -30.91
N GLN A 187 -88.22 57.47 -31.94
CA GLN A 187 -88.41 58.36 -33.09
C GLN A 187 -89.64 57.99 -33.93
N ALA A 188 -89.82 56.72 -34.28
CA ALA A 188 -90.96 56.26 -35.07
C ALA A 188 -92.30 56.49 -34.35
N VAL A 189 -92.39 56.19 -33.05
CA VAL A 189 -93.57 56.48 -32.23
C VAL A 189 -93.79 57.99 -32.06
N GLY A 190 -92.71 58.79 -31.99
CA GLY A 190 -92.78 60.25 -31.97
C GLY A 190 -93.38 60.83 -33.25
N ALA A 191 -92.88 60.39 -34.41
CA ALA A 191 -93.39 60.80 -35.72
C ALA A 191 -94.86 60.40 -35.91
N ALA A 192 -95.21 59.14 -35.58
CA ALA A 192 -96.58 58.65 -35.65
C ALA A 192 -97.56 59.49 -34.81
N LYS A 193 -97.15 59.90 -33.59
CA LYS A 193 -97.96 60.78 -32.72
C LYS A 193 -98.11 62.19 -33.30
N GLN A 194 -97.07 62.75 -33.93
CA GLN A 194 -97.14 64.07 -34.57
C GLN A 194 -98.04 64.07 -35.81
N GLU A 195 -97.94 63.04 -36.65
CA GLU A 195 -98.79 62.89 -37.84
C GLU A 195 -100.25 62.65 -37.47
N ALA A 196 -100.50 61.82 -36.44
CA ALA A 196 -101.82 61.66 -35.84
C ALA A 196 -102.37 63.00 -35.29
N ALA A 197 -101.56 63.78 -34.56
CA ALA A 197 -101.99 65.09 -34.06
C ALA A 197 -102.31 66.08 -35.20
N SER A 198 -101.49 66.11 -36.25
CA SER A 198 -101.69 66.96 -37.44
C SER A 198 -102.96 66.61 -38.22
N THR A 199 -103.23 65.32 -38.42
CA THR A 199 -104.44 64.84 -39.09
C THR A 199 -105.70 65.04 -38.23
N LEU A 200 -105.63 64.81 -36.92
CA LEU A 200 -106.71 65.13 -35.97
C LEU A 200 -107.02 66.64 -35.95
N GLU A 201 -106.00 67.49 -36.04
CA GLU A 201 -106.18 68.95 -36.05
C GLU A 201 -106.79 69.44 -37.36
N LYS A 202 -106.35 68.93 -38.52
CA LYS A 202 -107.02 69.19 -39.81
C LYS A 202 -108.48 68.76 -39.79
N ALA A 203 -108.77 67.55 -39.30
CA ALA A 203 -110.13 67.05 -39.16
C ALA A 203 -111.00 67.91 -38.23
N ARG A 204 -110.41 68.50 -37.18
CA ARG A 204 -111.10 69.49 -36.31
C ARG A 204 -111.34 70.82 -37.00
N GLN A 205 -110.38 71.32 -37.78
CA GLN A 205 -110.52 72.59 -38.52
C GLN A 205 -111.56 72.47 -39.63
N GLU A 206 -111.59 71.34 -40.34
CA GLU A 206 -112.64 70.99 -41.32
C GLU A 206 -114.01 70.80 -40.65
N ALA A 207 -114.08 70.13 -39.49
CA ALA A 207 -115.31 70.04 -38.70
C ALA A 207 -115.77 71.42 -38.17
N GLY A 208 -114.83 72.32 -37.87
CA GLY A 208 -115.09 73.69 -37.42
C GLY A 208 -115.63 74.58 -38.53
N SER A 209 -115.00 74.58 -39.71
CA SER A 209 -115.45 75.36 -40.86
C SER A 209 -116.79 74.86 -41.41
N THR A 210 -117.02 73.55 -41.40
CA THR A 210 -118.34 72.97 -41.72
C THR A 210 -119.39 73.28 -40.65
N LEU A 211 -119.04 73.40 -39.37
CA LEU A 211 -119.95 73.89 -38.32
C LEU A 211 -120.30 75.38 -38.49
N GLU A 212 -119.35 76.22 -38.88
CA GLU A 212 -119.57 77.64 -39.16
C GLU A 212 -120.52 77.82 -40.37
N ALA A 213 -120.32 77.03 -41.43
CA ALA A 213 -121.22 76.99 -42.59
C ALA A 213 -122.60 76.39 -42.25
N ALA A 214 -122.66 75.30 -41.48
CA ALA A 214 -123.91 74.63 -41.12
C ALA A 214 -124.82 75.48 -40.21
N ARG A 215 -124.29 76.51 -39.53
CA ARG A 215 -125.11 77.53 -38.85
C ARG A 215 -126.01 78.33 -39.80
N GLN A 216 -125.70 78.38 -41.09
CA GLN A 216 -126.54 79.01 -42.12
C GLN A 216 -127.54 78.03 -42.78
N GLU A 217 -127.43 76.72 -42.55
CA GLU A 217 -128.12 75.67 -43.34
C GLU A 217 -128.75 74.56 -42.46
N ALA A 218 -129.17 74.92 -41.24
CA ALA A 218 -129.46 73.96 -40.17
C ALA A 218 -130.77 73.16 -40.37
N GLY A 219 -130.62 71.86 -40.63
CA GLY A 219 -131.71 70.87 -40.59
C GLY A 219 -131.23 69.44 -40.87
N ALA A 220 -130.71 69.21 -42.07
CA ALA A 220 -130.20 67.90 -42.49
C ALA A 220 -128.66 67.73 -42.34
N ALA A 221 -127.92 68.84 -42.23
CA ALA A 221 -126.46 68.85 -42.29
C ALA A 221 -125.75 68.22 -41.07
N VAL A 222 -126.35 68.28 -39.87
CA VAL A 222 -125.69 67.90 -38.61
C VAL A 222 -125.30 66.42 -38.57
N GLU A 223 -126.16 65.53 -39.06
CA GLU A 223 -125.87 64.08 -39.10
C GLU A 223 -124.85 63.71 -40.17
N LYS A 224 -124.75 64.49 -41.26
CA LYS A 224 -123.71 64.30 -42.28
C LYS A 224 -122.35 64.75 -41.75
N ALA A 225 -122.26 65.97 -41.21
CA ALA A 225 -121.03 66.51 -40.65
C ALA A 225 -120.49 65.67 -39.48
N ARG A 226 -121.37 65.15 -38.60
CA ARG A 226 -120.97 64.21 -37.54
C ARG A 226 -120.42 62.90 -38.07
N LYS A 227 -121.01 62.33 -39.12
CA LYS A 227 -120.51 61.09 -39.76
C LYS A 227 -119.19 61.32 -40.48
N GLU A 228 -119.02 62.47 -41.12
CA GLU A 228 -117.77 62.85 -41.80
C GLU A 228 -116.64 63.09 -40.79
N ALA A 229 -116.88 63.88 -39.73
CA ALA A 229 -115.92 64.09 -38.64
C ALA A 229 -115.60 62.79 -37.87
N ALA A 230 -116.59 61.92 -37.61
CA ALA A 230 -116.34 60.61 -37.03
C ALA A 230 -115.49 59.72 -37.97
N SER A 231 -115.72 59.77 -39.28
CA SER A 231 -114.94 59.01 -40.26
C SER A 231 -113.49 59.50 -40.37
N THR A 232 -113.23 60.81 -40.33
CA THR A 232 -111.86 61.35 -40.36
C THR A 232 -111.11 61.10 -39.04
N LEU A 233 -111.77 61.24 -37.89
CA LEU A 233 -111.19 60.87 -36.58
C LEU A 233 -110.87 59.38 -36.49
N GLU A 234 -111.73 58.52 -37.04
CA GLU A 234 -111.52 57.07 -37.05
C GLU A 234 -110.37 56.67 -38.00
N LYS A 235 -110.30 57.27 -39.20
CA LYS A 235 -109.15 57.10 -40.11
C LYS A 235 -107.84 57.53 -39.46
N ALA A 236 -107.81 58.71 -38.83
CA ALA A 236 -106.61 59.20 -38.12
C ALA A 236 -106.18 58.27 -36.98
N ARG A 237 -107.12 57.67 -36.24
CA ARG A 237 -106.82 56.65 -35.22
C ARG A 237 -106.29 55.35 -35.82
N GLN A 238 -106.86 54.90 -36.94
CA GLN A 238 -106.40 53.70 -37.65
C GLN A 238 -105.00 53.89 -38.23
N GLU A 239 -104.71 55.06 -38.81
CA GLU A 239 -103.38 55.45 -39.29
C GLU A 239 -102.36 55.43 -38.13
N ALA A 240 -102.69 56.10 -37.00
CA ALA A 240 -101.84 56.15 -35.82
C ALA A 240 -101.58 54.78 -35.20
N ALA A 241 -102.60 53.92 -35.11
CA ALA A 241 -102.49 52.55 -34.64
C ALA A 241 -101.61 51.71 -35.58
N ARG A 242 -101.76 51.89 -36.90
CA ARG A 242 -100.98 51.18 -37.92
C ARG A 242 -99.50 51.57 -37.90
N LEU A 243 -99.20 52.87 -37.76
CA LEU A 243 -97.83 53.36 -37.60
C LEU A 243 -97.20 52.89 -36.27
N THR A 244 -97.99 52.85 -35.19
CA THR A 244 -97.52 52.32 -33.89
C THR A 244 -97.26 50.82 -33.96
N SER A 245 -98.09 50.04 -34.67
CA SER A 245 -97.83 48.63 -34.95
C SER A 245 -96.53 48.48 -35.72
N ALA A 246 -96.38 49.18 -36.86
CA ALA A 246 -95.18 49.11 -37.69
C ALA A 246 -93.90 49.47 -36.93
N ALA A 247 -93.95 50.46 -36.02
CA ALA A 247 -92.83 50.81 -35.15
C ALA A 247 -92.48 49.69 -34.13
N ASN A 248 -93.50 49.01 -33.57
CA ASN A 248 -93.30 47.86 -32.68
C ASN A 248 -92.80 46.62 -33.44
N ASP A 249 -93.30 46.38 -34.65
CA ASP A 249 -92.89 45.30 -35.55
C ASP A 249 -91.42 45.50 -35.99
N GLN A 250 -91.03 46.74 -36.29
CA GLN A 250 -89.63 47.08 -36.58
C GLN A 250 -88.72 46.97 -35.35
N ALA A 251 -89.19 47.38 -34.16
CA ALA A 251 -88.44 47.23 -32.92
C ALA A 251 -88.19 45.74 -32.59
N THR A 252 -89.24 44.90 -32.64
CA THR A 252 -89.14 43.45 -32.40
C THR A 252 -88.32 42.72 -33.46
N ALA A 253 -88.40 43.12 -34.73
CA ALA A 253 -87.50 42.61 -35.77
C ALA A 253 -86.03 42.96 -35.49
N THR A 254 -85.77 44.16 -34.96
CA THR A 254 -84.40 44.62 -34.65
C THR A 254 -83.83 43.93 -33.41
N THR A 255 -84.61 43.75 -32.33
CA THR A 255 -84.17 42.93 -31.18
C THR A 255 -83.96 41.47 -31.58
N THR A 256 -84.87 40.87 -32.36
CA THR A 256 -84.69 39.49 -32.87
C THR A 256 -83.41 39.33 -33.70
N LYS A 257 -83.01 40.37 -34.43
CA LYS A 257 -81.73 40.39 -35.15
C LYS A 257 -80.54 40.51 -34.20
N ALA A 258 -80.62 41.36 -33.18
CA ALA A 258 -79.59 41.48 -32.15
C ALA A 258 -79.41 40.17 -31.36
N ASP A 259 -80.50 39.51 -30.97
CA ASP A 259 -80.49 38.21 -30.28
C ASP A 259 -79.83 37.12 -31.13
N LYS A 260 -80.12 37.10 -32.44
CA LYS A 260 -79.45 36.18 -33.39
C LYS A 260 -77.95 36.47 -33.53
N GLN A 261 -77.54 37.74 -33.53
CA GLN A 261 -76.12 38.13 -33.57
C GLN A 261 -75.40 37.80 -32.25
N ALA A 262 -76.07 37.97 -31.11
CA ALA A 262 -75.57 37.57 -29.79
C ALA A 262 -75.43 36.03 -29.69
N ALA A 263 -76.42 35.27 -30.17
CA ALA A 263 -76.33 33.81 -30.24
C ALA A 263 -75.19 33.32 -31.15
N ALA A 264 -74.97 33.99 -32.29
CA ALA A 264 -73.86 33.65 -33.21
C ALA A 264 -72.47 33.97 -32.62
N THR A 265 -72.33 35.09 -31.89
CA THR A 265 -71.08 35.44 -31.19
C THR A 265 -70.81 34.54 -29.99
N LEU A 266 -71.83 34.13 -29.24
CA LEU A 266 -71.70 33.11 -28.19
C LEU A 266 -71.34 31.73 -28.77
N GLY A 267 -71.94 31.33 -29.90
CA GLY A 267 -71.59 30.08 -30.58
C GLY A 267 -70.13 30.05 -31.03
N SER A 268 -69.66 31.11 -31.67
CA SER A 268 -68.25 31.22 -32.10
C SER A 268 -67.27 31.36 -30.92
N ALA A 269 -67.67 31.98 -29.80
CA ALA A 269 -66.89 31.95 -28.55
C ALA A 269 -66.80 30.54 -27.95
N HIS A 270 -67.85 29.72 -28.05
CA HIS A 270 -67.82 28.31 -27.64
C HIS A 270 -66.93 27.45 -28.54
N GLU A 271 -67.01 27.61 -29.87
CA GLU A 271 -66.13 26.90 -30.80
C GLU A 271 -64.65 27.22 -30.55
N GLU A 272 -64.31 28.49 -30.32
CA GLU A 272 -62.93 28.89 -30.01
C GLU A 272 -62.48 28.39 -28.62
N ALA A 273 -63.38 28.36 -27.63
CA ALA A 273 -63.11 27.74 -26.34
C ALA A 273 -62.84 26.23 -26.44
N GLU A 274 -63.55 25.50 -27.31
CA GLU A 274 -63.27 24.08 -27.59
C GLU A 274 -61.93 23.88 -28.33
N ARG A 275 -61.57 24.75 -29.28
CA ARG A 275 -60.25 24.74 -29.92
C ARG A 275 -59.13 24.98 -28.91
N ILE A 276 -59.32 25.93 -28.00
CA ILE A 276 -58.39 26.20 -26.91
C ILE A 276 -58.28 25.01 -25.95
N ALA A 277 -59.40 24.38 -25.58
CA ALA A 277 -59.40 23.22 -24.70
C ALA A 277 -58.69 22.01 -25.34
N THR A 278 -58.93 21.76 -26.63
CA THR A 278 -58.26 20.70 -27.40
C THR A 278 -56.77 20.99 -27.62
N ALA A 279 -56.38 22.24 -27.90
CA ALA A 279 -54.98 22.64 -27.96
C ALA A 279 -54.27 22.49 -26.61
N THR A 280 -54.91 22.90 -25.51
CA THR A 280 -54.37 22.74 -24.14
C THR A 280 -54.21 21.26 -23.78
N ARG A 281 -55.19 20.42 -24.13
CA ARG A 281 -55.11 18.96 -23.96
C ARG A 281 -53.97 18.36 -24.77
N THR A 282 -53.82 18.76 -26.03
CA THR A 282 -52.72 18.29 -26.91
C THR A 282 -51.35 18.69 -26.35
N ASN A 283 -51.21 19.93 -25.86
CA ASN A 283 -49.99 20.40 -25.21
C ASN A 283 -49.69 19.63 -23.91
N HIS A 284 -50.73 19.28 -23.14
CA HIS A 284 -50.58 18.44 -21.94
C HIS A 284 -50.16 17.01 -22.30
N ASP A 285 -50.81 16.38 -23.28
CA ASP A 285 -50.48 15.03 -23.74
C ASP A 285 -49.04 14.97 -24.29
N GLN A 286 -48.57 16.02 -25.00
CA GLN A 286 -47.18 16.16 -25.42
C GLN A 286 -46.21 16.32 -24.24
N ALA A 287 -46.58 17.09 -23.22
CA ALA A 287 -45.77 17.24 -22.01
C ALA A 287 -45.66 15.92 -21.22
N VAL A 288 -46.76 15.17 -21.09
CA VAL A 288 -46.80 13.83 -20.48
C VAL A 288 -45.97 12.84 -21.28
N ALA A 289 -46.08 12.82 -22.61
CA ALA A 289 -45.26 11.96 -23.47
C ALA A 289 -43.76 12.25 -23.29
N LYS A 290 -43.38 13.54 -23.23
CA LYS A 290 -41.99 13.94 -23.00
C LYS A 290 -41.50 13.60 -21.58
N LEU A 291 -42.37 13.67 -20.57
CA LEU A 291 -42.05 13.24 -19.20
C LEU A 291 -41.82 11.73 -19.13
N ASN A 292 -42.64 10.93 -19.81
CA ASN A 292 -42.43 9.49 -19.90
C ASN A 292 -41.10 9.16 -20.60
N GLU A 293 -40.80 9.81 -21.74
CA GLU A 293 -39.52 9.66 -22.44
C GLU A 293 -38.30 10.01 -21.56
N LEU A 294 -38.44 11.04 -20.71
CA LEU A 294 -37.41 11.42 -19.73
C LEU A 294 -37.32 10.44 -18.57
N GLN A 295 -38.43 9.86 -18.13
CA GLN A 295 -38.44 8.83 -17.10
C GLN A 295 -37.77 7.54 -17.61
N ASP A 296 -38.02 7.15 -18.85
CA ASP A 296 -37.34 6.03 -19.51
C ASP A 296 -35.84 6.30 -19.69
N LYS A 297 -35.46 7.51 -20.12
CA LYS A 297 -34.05 7.95 -20.17
C LYS A 297 -33.41 7.97 -18.78
N GLY A 298 -34.11 8.46 -17.76
CA GLY A 298 -33.66 8.47 -16.37
C GLY A 298 -33.45 7.05 -15.83
N ALA A 299 -34.36 6.12 -16.12
CA ALA A 299 -34.22 4.71 -15.78
C ALA A 299 -33.03 4.06 -16.52
N ALA A 300 -32.84 4.37 -17.81
CA ALA A 300 -31.69 3.90 -18.58
C ALA A 300 -30.36 4.48 -18.06
N HIS A 301 -30.33 5.76 -17.67
CA HIS A 301 -29.17 6.40 -17.03
C HIS A 301 -28.86 5.78 -15.66
N MET A 302 -29.88 5.49 -14.83
CA MET A 302 -29.73 4.75 -13.59
C MET A 302 -29.17 3.35 -13.82
N GLN A 303 -29.69 2.59 -14.79
CA GLN A 303 -29.19 1.26 -15.15
C GLN A 303 -27.75 1.30 -15.69
N ALA A 304 -27.40 2.32 -16.49
CA ALA A 304 -26.04 2.53 -16.96
C ALA A 304 -25.07 2.86 -15.81
N ALA A 305 -25.52 3.68 -14.84
CA ALA A 305 -24.77 4.02 -13.64
C ALA A 305 -24.58 2.81 -12.70
N THR A 306 -25.62 1.99 -12.46
CA THR A 306 -25.47 0.76 -11.67
C THR A 306 -24.57 -0.25 -12.36
N LYS A 307 -24.71 -0.43 -13.69
CA LYS A 307 -23.83 -1.31 -14.46
C LYS A 307 -22.37 -0.83 -14.45
N SER A 308 -22.14 0.47 -14.57
CA SER A 308 -20.79 1.05 -14.47
C SER A 308 -20.18 0.81 -13.08
N LEU A 309 -20.98 0.94 -12.02
CA LEU A 309 -20.56 0.63 -10.66
C LEU A 309 -20.26 -0.87 -10.47
N GLU A 310 -21.11 -1.77 -10.99
CA GLU A 310 -20.89 -3.22 -10.99
C GLU A 310 -19.59 -3.58 -11.72
N GLU A 311 -19.38 -3.07 -12.93
CA GLU A 311 -18.15 -3.26 -13.70
C GLU A 311 -16.91 -2.73 -12.96
N ALA A 312 -17.02 -1.59 -12.25
CA ALA A 312 -15.94 -1.06 -11.43
C ALA A 312 -15.68 -1.93 -10.19
N THR A 313 -16.71 -2.46 -9.53
CA THR A 313 -16.53 -3.41 -8.41
C THR A 313 -15.87 -4.71 -8.88
N VAL A 314 -16.27 -5.27 -10.02
CA VAL A 314 -15.64 -6.48 -10.59
C VAL A 314 -14.19 -6.20 -11.00
N LYS A 315 -13.88 -5.03 -11.57
CA LYS A 315 -12.48 -4.62 -11.84
C LYS A 315 -11.67 -4.50 -10.54
N ALA A 316 -12.24 -3.89 -9.50
CA ALA A 316 -11.61 -3.73 -8.19
C ALA A 316 -11.40 -5.07 -7.47
N GLU A 317 -12.31 -6.03 -7.61
CA GLU A 317 -12.15 -7.40 -7.14
C GLU A 317 -11.06 -8.13 -7.93
N LYS A 318 -11.06 -8.04 -9.26
CA LYS A 318 -10.03 -8.63 -10.12
C LYS A 318 -8.62 -8.11 -9.80
N ILE A 319 -8.46 -6.80 -9.59
CA ILE A 319 -7.20 -6.20 -9.13
C ILE A 319 -6.76 -6.82 -7.80
N ARG A 320 -7.68 -7.01 -6.85
CA ARG A 320 -7.37 -7.68 -5.57
C ARG A 320 -7.00 -9.15 -5.76
N GLU A 321 -7.67 -9.90 -6.61
CA GLU A 321 -7.35 -11.31 -6.88
C GLU A 321 -6.00 -11.48 -7.57
N GLU A 322 -5.72 -10.68 -8.61
CA GLU A 322 -4.45 -10.69 -9.34
C GLU A 322 -3.28 -10.29 -8.43
N THR A 323 -3.46 -9.27 -7.60
CA THR A 323 -2.44 -8.85 -6.63
C THR A 323 -2.32 -9.79 -5.44
N LEU A 324 -3.38 -10.45 -4.99
CA LEU A 324 -3.28 -11.56 -4.03
C LEU A 324 -2.39 -12.68 -4.60
N ALA A 325 -2.68 -13.14 -5.82
CA ALA A 325 -1.89 -14.17 -6.49
C ALA A 325 -0.41 -13.75 -6.68
N GLU A 326 -0.15 -12.51 -7.07
CA GLU A 326 1.23 -12.00 -7.21
C GLU A 326 1.94 -11.87 -5.85
N THR A 327 1.24 -11.41 -4.81
CA THR A 327 1.80 -11.31 -3.46
C THR A 327 2.13 -12.67 -2.86
N GLU A 328 1.36 -13.72 -3.19
CA GLU A 328 1.69 -15.10 -2.84
C GLU A 328 2.92 -15.62 -3.59
N LYS A 329 3.07 -15.31 -4.89
CA LYS A 329 4.29 -15.63 -5.65
C LYS A 329 5.53 -14.97 -5.05
N VAL A 330 5.48 -13.67 -4.77
CA VAL A 330 6.60 -12.91 -4.17
C VAL A 330 6.97 -13.50 -2.81
N ARG A 331 5.97 -13.80 -1.96
CA ARG A 331 6.21 -14.47 -0.67
C ARG A 331 6.83 -15.86 -0.83
N ALA A 332 6.35 -16.65 -1.79
CA ALA A 332 6.88 -17.99 -2.05
C ALA A 332 8.29 -17.97 -2.66
N GLN A 333 8.61 -16.98 -3.49
CA GLN A 333 9.95 -16.76 -4.03
C GLN A 333 10.92 -16.36 -2.91
N ALA A 334 10.59 -15.35 -2.10
CA ALA A 334 11.41 -14.94 -0.96
C ALA A 334 11.64 -16.08 0.05
N ALA A 335 10.63 -16.92 0.30
CA ALA A 335 10.79 -18.12 1.13
C ALA A 335 11.78 -19.12 0.52
N ARG A 336 11.66 -19.43 -0.78
CA ARG A 336 12.58 -20.34 -1.51
C ARG A 336 14.00 -19.80 -1.55
N ASP A 337 14.19 -18.49 -1.76
CA ASP A 337 15.51 -17.87 -1.83
C ASP A 337 16.20 -17.87 -0.46
N ALA A 338 15.45 -17.59 0.61
CA ALA A 338 15.90 -17.74 1.99
C ALA A 338 16.29 -19.19 2.33
N GLU A 339 15.46 -20.17 1.95
CA GLU A 339 15.75 -21.61 2.11
C GLU A 339 16.98 -22.03 1.30
N ASN A 340 17.11 -21.58 0.05
CA ASN A 340 18.27 -21.83 -0.81
C ASN A 340 19.55 -21.26 -0.18
N ARG A 341 19.50 -20.06 0.40
CA ARG A 341 20.65 -19.42 1.03
C ARG A 341 21.15 -20.20 2.24
N ILE A 342 20.22 -20.60 3.12
CA ILE A 342 20.48 -21.50 4.25
C ILE A 342 21.07 -22.83 3.74
N ALA A 343 20.45 -23.47 2.75
CA ALA A 343 20.90 -24.77 2.22
C ALA A 343 22.27 -24.71 1.53
N VAL A 344 22.64 -23.59 0.89
CA VAL A 344 23.99 -23.37 0.36
C VAL A 344 25.01 -23.21 1.49
N ALA A 345 24.72 -22.38 2.50
CA ALA A 345 25.61 -22.16 3.63
C ALA A 345 25.81 -23.43 4.49
N HIS A 346 24.76 -24.23 4.72
CA HIS A 346 24.87 -25.52 5.39
C HIS A 346 25.76 -26.50 4.62
N ARG A 347 25.63 -26.57 3.28
CA ARG A 347 26.50 -27.39 2.42
C ARG A 347 27.95 -26.90 2.47
N GLN A 348 28.19 -25.60 2.34
CA GLN A 348 29.54 -25.02 2.45
C GLN A 348 30.18 -25.29 3.81
N ALA A 349 29.43 -25.11 4.90
CA ALA A 349 29.90 -25.39 6.26
C ALA A 349 30.14 -26.89 6.51
N ALA A 350 29.42 -27.79 5.82
CA ALA A 350 29.69 -29.23 5.85
C ALA A 350 30.97 -29.58 5.08
N MET A 351 31.15 -29.06 3.86
CA MET A 351 32.37 -29.23 3.06
C MET A 351 33.62 -28.67 3.78
N MET A 352 33.49 -27.54 4.48
CA MET A 352 34.58 -27.00 5.31
C MET A 352 34.93 -27.95 6.46
N LYS A 353 33.91 -28.48 7.16
CA LYS A 353 34.11 -29.45 8.24
C LYS A 353 34.81 -30.71 7.74
N GLU A 354 34.35 -31.29 6.63
CA GLU A 354 34.93 -32.49 6.01
C GLU A 354 36.40 -32.25 5.63
N ARG A 355 36.70 -31.14 4.94
CA ARG A 355 38.08 -30.75 4.58
C ARG A 355 38.99 -30.57 5.81
N LEU A 356 38.46 -30.09 6.93
CA LEU A 356 39.23 -29.97 8.19
C LEU A 356 39.44 -31.32 8.87
N GLU A 357 38.46 -32.24 8.79
CA GLU A 357 38.61 -33.62 9.27
C GLU A 357 39.63 -34.40 8.43
N GLU A 358 39.67 -34.20 7.10
CA GLU A 358 40.71 -34.72 6.20
C GLU A 358 42.11 -34.15 6.54
N GLN A 359 42.24 -32.83 6.68
CA GLN A 359 43.50 -32.17 7.04
C GLN A 359 44.01 -32.64 8.41
N TYR A 360 43.10 -32.81 9.38
CA TYR A 360 43.42 -33.36 10.68
C TYR A 360 43.89 -34.81 10.60
N ALA A 361 43.17 -35.67 9.87
CA ALA A 361 43.53 -37.08 9.69
C ALA A 361 44.90 -37.23 9.01
N TRP A 362 45.14 -36.46 7.94
CA TRP A 362 46.43 -36.43 7.24
C TRP A 362 47.57 -35.97 8.14
N ARG A 363 47.37 -34.87 8.90
CA ARG A 363 48.41 -34.34 9.80
C ARG A 363 48.67 -35.30 10.97
N LYS A 364 47.63 -35.96 11.49
CA LYS A 364 47.74 -37.02 12.49
C LYS A 364 48.57 -38.19 11.97
N GLU A 365 48.25 -38.72 10.78
CA GLU A 365 48.99 -39.83 10.19
C GLU A 365 50.46 -39.47 9.91
N GLN A 366 50.73 -38.24 9.45
CA GLN A 366 52.09 -37.74 9.28
C GLN A 366 52.87 -37.77 10.60
N LEU A 367 52.27 -37.29 11.70
CA LEU A 367 52.90 -37.28 13.02
C LEU A 367 53.09 -38.70 13.58
N GLU A 368 52.14 -39.61 13.36
CA GLU A 368 52.28 -41.02 13.75
C GLU A 368 53.45 -41.69 13.01
N ARG A 369 53.64 -41.39 11.71
CA ARG A 369 54.80 -41.85 10.93
C ARG A 369 56.12 -41.23 11.41
N GLU A 370 56.14 -39.92 11.71
CA GLU A 370 57.31 -39.21 12.25
C GLU A 370 57.72 -39.77 13.63
N VAL A 371 56.75 -40.02 14.52
CA VAL A 371 56.98 -40.64 15.83
C VAL A 371 57.48 -42.08 15.69
N ALA A 372 56.90 -42.89 14.80
CA ALA A 372 57.36 -44.25 14.56
C ALA A 372 58.80 -44.29 14.00
N ALA A 373 59.16 -43.38 13.10
CA ALA A 373 60.52 -43.25 12.60
C ALA A 373 61.52 -42.84 13.70
N LEU A 374 61.13 -41.92 14.59
CA LEU A 374 61.94 -41.54 15.76
C LEU A 374 62.09 -42.70 16.77
N GLN A 375 61.05 -43.52 16.96
CA GLN A 375 61.10 -44.73 17.79
C GLN A 375 62.03 -45.79 17.19
N GLN A 376 61.92 -46.08 15.89
CA GLN A 376 62.84 -46.98 15.19
C GLN A 376 64.29 -46.49 15.23
N HIS A 377 64.52 -45.19 15.09
CA HIS A 377 65.86 -44.61 15.24
C HIS A 377 66.40 -44.78 16.67
N ARG A 378 65.58 -44.54 17.70
CA ARG A 378 65.93 -44.83 19.09
C ARG A 378 66.28 -46.31 19.30
N GLU A 379 65.47 -47.23 18.79
CA GLU A 379 65.71 -48.67 18.92
C GLU A 379 67.01 -49.09 18.21
N ALA A 380 67.27 -48.56 17.02
CA ALA A 380 68.52 -48.79 16.30
C ALA A 380 69.75 -48.25 17.07
N VAL A 381 69.66 -47.06 17.67
CA VAL A 381 70.73 -46.51 18.52
C VAL A 381 70.90 -47.35 19.79
N LEU A 382 69.82 -47.80 20.44
CA LEU A 382 69.91 -48.70 21.59
C LEU A 382 70.52 -50.06 21.24
N ALA A 383 70.21 -50.61 20.07
CA ALA A 383 70.83 -51.83 19.57
C ALA A 383 72.31 -51.63 19.22
N GLN A 384 72.69 -50.50 18.62
CA GLN A 384 74.09 -50.14 18.40
C GLN A 384 74.87 -50.00 19.71
N LEU A 385 74.28 -49.35 20.73
CA LEU A 385 74.85 -49.27 22.08
C LEU A 385 74.94 -50.64 22.76
N GLY A 386 73.95 -51.53 22.52
CA GLY A 386 73.97 -52.92 22.96
C GLY A 386 75.13 -53.70 22.34
N ASN A 387 75.27 -53.65 21.01
CA ASN A 387 76.37 -54.30 20.29
C ASN A 387 77.75 -53.74 20.71
N LEU A 388 77.86 -52.43 20.96
CA LEU A 388 79.08 -51.81 21.49
C LEU A 388 79.38 -52.25 22.93
N ARG A 389 78.35 -52.46 23.76
CA ARG A 389 78.48 -53.02 25.11
C ARG A 389 78.89 -54.49 25.09
N GLU A 390 78.36 -55.29 24.17
CA GLU A 390 78.77 -56.69 23.97
C GLU A 390 80.21 -56.77 23.46
N LEU A 391 80.59 -55.94 22.48
CA LEU A 391 81.97 -55.83 21.97
C LEU A 391 82.95 -55.42 23.09
N ALA A 392 82.58 -54.46 23.93
CA ALA A 392 83.37 -54.07 25.11
C ALA A 392 83.45 -55.20 26.15
N GLY A 393 82.37 -55.98 26.31
CA GLY A 393 82.33 -57.17 27.18
C GLY A 393 83.11 -58.37 26.66
N GLU A 394 83.31 -58.49 25.34
CA GLU A 394 84.24 -59.47 24.75
C GLU A 394 85.69 -58.98 24.86
N ALA A 395 85.97 -57.71 24.61
CA ALA A 395 87.29 -57.11 24.86
C ALA A 395 87.74 -57.27 26.34
N GLY A 396 86.81 -57.15 27.30
CA GLY A 396 87.07 -57.42 28.71
C GLY A 396 87.32 -58.90 29.07
N LYS A 397 87.00 -59.85 28.18
CA LYS A 397 87.39 -61.28 28.33
C LYS A 397 88.78 -61.54 27.78
N ASP A 398 89.15 -60.88 26.68
CA ASP A 398 90.47 -60.99 26.06
C ASP A 398 91.56 -60.27 26.89
N PHE A 399 91.19 -59.28 27.71
CA PHE A 399 92.07 -58.56 28.64
C PHE A 399 91.57 -58.66 30.10
N PRO A 400 91.91 -59.73 30.84
CA PRO A 400 91.47 -59.92 32.22
C PRO A 400 92.17 -58.94 33.17
N GLY A 401 91.48 -57.86 33.53
CA GLY A 401 91.98 -56.84 34.47
C GLY A 401 91.39 -55.44 34.25
N THR A 402 90.87 -55.18 33.05
CA THR A 402 90.13 -53.94 32.73
C THR A 402 88.66 -54.27 32.53
N ASP A 403 87.85 -54.13 33.58
CA ASP A 403 86.41 -53.95 33.38
C ASP A 403 86.18 -52.49 32.95
N PRO A 404 85.70 -52.24 31.70
CA PRO A 404 85.54 -50.87 31.19
C PRO A 404 84.34 -50.12 31.80
N PHE A 405 83.63 -50.72 32.77
CA PHE A 405 82.45 -50.14 33.41
C PHE A 405 82.52 -50.10 34.95
N ASP A 406 83.57 -50.63 35.58
CA ASP A 406 83.70 -50.60 37.04
C ASP A 406 84.30 -49.28 37.49
N THR A 407 83.49 -48.45 38.17
CA THR A 407 83.91 -47.16 38.73
C THR A 407 83.55 -47.08 40.21
N GLU A 408 84.49 -47.44 41.08
CA GLU A 408 84.50 -46.97 42.47
C GLU A 408 85.16 -45.58 42.49
N GLY A 409 84.40 -44.54 42.84
CA GLY A 409 84.88 -43.16 42.82
C GLY A 409 84.84 -42.49 44.19
N GLN A 410 85.51 -41.33 44.31
CA GLN A 410 85.06 -40.21 45.16
C GLN A 410 85.90 -38.93 44.92
N ASP A 411 85.18 -37.80 44.80
CA ASP A 411 85.48 -36.42 45.25
C ASP A 411 86.88 -35.78 44.95
N ASP A 412 87.01 -34.48 44.62
CA ASP A 412 86.43 -33.39 45.40
C ASP A 412 86.53 -31.98 44.76
N THR A 413 85.64 -31.08 45.21
CA THR A 413 85.75 -29.60 45.26
C THR A 413 85.77 -28.64 44.03
N LYS A 414 84.70 -27.79 44.04
CA LYS A 414 84.71 -26.30 44.11
C LYS A 414 84.75 -25.37 42.86
N ALA A 415 83.60 -24.67 42.76
CA ALA A 415 83.45 -23.21 42.78
C ALA A 415 83.48 -22.39 41.47
N GLY A 416 82.32 -21.78 41.17
CA GLY A 416 82.14 -20.71 40.18
C GLY A 416 80.96 -19.82 40.61
N LYS A 417 81.25 -18.64 41.16
CA LYS A 417 80.29 -17.69 41.76
C LYS A 417 79.93 -16.60 40.74
N THR A 418 78.66 -16.16 40.68
CA THR A 418 78.17 -14.75 40.74
C THR A 418 76.93 -14.41 39.88
N SER A 419 75.94 -13.80 40.55
CA SER A 419 75.07 -12.66 40.11
C SER A 419 74.22 -12.72 38.82
N GLY A 420 72.90 -12.49 38.98
CA GLY A 420 71.98 -12.21 37.86
C GLY A 420 70.50 -12.05 38.27
N THR A 421 70.16 -10.97 38.97
CA THR A 421 68.79 -10.56 39.40
C THR A 421 68.58 -9.09 39.01
N PRO A 422 67.36 -8.51 38.85
CA PRO A 422 65.99 -9.07 38.76
C PRO A 422 65.56 -9.17 37.26
N ALA A 423 64.31 -9.05 36.77
CA ALA A 423 62.95 -8.73 37.28
C ALA A 423 61.90 -9.25 36.26
N SER A 424 60.57 -9.28 36.49
CA SER A 424 59.73 -9.02 37.67
C SER A 424 58.38 -9.74 37.50
N ASP A 425 57.88 -10.38 38.56
CA ASP A 425 56.47 -10.79 38.68
C ASP A 425 55.56 -9.55 38.79
N ARG A 426 54.37 -9.60 38.19
CA ARG A 426 53.23 -8.72 38.48
C ARG A 426 51.90 -9.45 38.34
N SER A 427 51.57 -10.21 39.38
CA SER A 427 50.17 -10.54 39.71
C SER A 427 49.49 -9.36 40.45
N ALA A 428 48.53 -8.70 39.79
CA ALA A 428 47.43 -7.92 40.40
C ALA A 428 46.44 -7.60 39.28
N LYS A 429 45.27 -8.28 39.21
CA LYS A 429 44.06 -7.97 39.99
C LYS A 429 43.45 -6.62 39.59
N ASP A 430 42.46 -6.67 38.72
CA ASP A 430 41.19 -6.00 39.02
C ASP A 430 39.99 -6.85 38.57
N GLN A 431 38.85 -6.63 39.22
CA GLN A 431 37.66 -7.50 39.18
C GLN A 431 36.49 -6.85 38.38
N PRO A 432 35.30 -7.49 38.24
CA PRO A 432 34.38 -7.18 37.13
C PRO A 432 33.49 -5.97 37.38
N GLY A 433 33.03 -5.36 36.28
CA GLY A 433 31.95 -4.36 36.28
C GLY A 433 30.65 -4.93 35.72
N THR A 434 29.78 -5.44 36.58
CA THR A 434 28.36 -5.66 36.28
C THR A 434 27.51 -5.24 37.48
N ALA A 435 26.72 -4.16 37.35
CA ALA A 435 25.43 -4.00 38.00
C ALA A 435 24.72 -2.69 37.59
N ASN A 436 23.41 -2.80 37.47
CA ASN A 436 22.40 -1.75 37.31
C ASN A 436 22.52 -0.54 38.24
N GLY A 437 21.91 0.55 37.76
CA GLY A 437 21.17 1.52 38.58
C GLY A 437 21.44 2.96 38.15
N ASP A 438 20.47 3.83 37.96
CA ASP A 438 19.00 3.78 37.90
C ASP A 438 18.57 5.24 37.57
N ALA A 439 17.28 5.49 37.42
CA ALA A 439 16.63 6.74 37.77
C ALA A 439 17.14 8.09 37.18
N ASP A 440 16.33 8.58 36.24
CA ASP A 440 15.58 9.84 36.42
C ASP A 440 16.34 11.18 36.41
N LYS A 441 16.23 11.84 35.25
CA LYS A 441 16.02 13.29 35.19
C LYS A 441 14.90 13.65 34.21
N THR A 442 13.75 14.07 34.76
CA THR A 442 13.01 15.31 34.39
C THR A 442 12.45 15.46 32.96
N MET A 443 11.20 15.90 32.69
CA MET A 443 9.99 16.08 33.51
C MET A 443 8.73 15.95 32.62
N ILE A 444 7.65 15.39 33.19
CA ILE A 444 6.29 15.97 33.31
C ILE A 444 6.20 17.47 32.92
N ARG A 445 5.24 18.05 32.18
CA ARG A 445 3.95 17.67 31.56
C ARG A 445 3.61 18.73 30.47
N PRO A 446 2.56 18.55 29.63
CA PRO A 446 2.19 19.54 28.61
C PRO A 446 1.28 20.66 29.17
N ALA A 447 1.29 21.83 28.51
CA ALA A 447 0.31 22.89 28.70
C ALA A 447 0.20 23.79 27.45
N LYS A 448 -0.99 24.38 27.22
CA LYS A 448 -1.47 25.18 26.05
C LYS A 448 -2.14 24.33 24.96
N GLN A 449 -3.45 24.38 24.66
CA GLN A 449 -4.48 25.47 24.72
C GLN A 449 -3.99 26.77 24.06
N GLN A 450 -4.57 27.33 23.00
CA GLN A 450 -5.80 27.12 22.21
C GLN A 450 -5.41 27.44 20.73
N ALA A 451 -6.21 27.22 19.67
CA ALA A 451 -7.59 27.62 19.50
C ALA A 451 -8.31 26.78 18.42
N GLY A 452 -9.63 26.73 18.50
CA GLY A 452 -10.49 26.41 17.36
C GLY A 452 -10.89 27.70 16.65
N GLU A 453 -11.14 27.60 15.35
CA GLU A 453 -11.77 28.66 14.56
C GLU A 453 -13.25 28.29 14.39
N ASP A 454 -14.12 29.05 15.07
CA ASP A 454 -15.58 28.99 14.89
C ASP A 454 -16.01 29.97 13.79
N GLU A 455 -16.64 29.44 12.74
CA GLU A 455 -17.69 30.12 11.98
C GLU A 455 -19.02 29.36 12.23
N PRO A 456 -20.22 29.97 12.14
CA PRO A 456 -20.52 31.21 11.41
C PRO A 456 -21.32 32.27 12.19
N THR A 457 -21.33 33.51 11.69
CA THR A 457 -22.31 34.54 12.11
C THR A 457 -23.37 34.74 11.04
N THR A 458 -24.59 34.29 11.32
CA THR A 458 -25.79 34.63 10.55
C THR A 458 -26.18 36.08 10.82
N VAL A 459 -26.31 36.91 9.78
CA VAL A 459 -26.98 38.21 9.86
C VAL A 459 -28.14 38.24 8.88
N LEU A 460 -29.32 38.55 9.41
CA LEU A 460 -30.54 38.85 8.66
C LEU A 460 -30.62 40.37 8.43
N GLU A 461 -30.80 40.80 7.19
CA GLU A 461 -31.57 41.98 6.78
C GLU A 461 -32.33 41.67 5.48
#